data_AF-S5STS9-F1
#
_entry.id   AF-S5STS9-F1
#
_cell.length_a   1.000
_cell.length_b   1.000
_cell.length_c   1.000
_cell.angle_alpha   90.00
_cell.angle_beta   90.00
_cell.angle_gamma   90.00
#
_symmetry.space_group_name_H-M   'P 1'
#
loop_
_entity.id
_entity.type
_entity.pdbx_description
1 polymer ?
#
loop_
_entity_poly.entity_id
_entity_poly.type
_entity_poly.pdbx_seq_one_letter_code
_entity_poly.pdbx_strand_id
1 'polypeptide(L)'
;MSFFEEIAAALDQDGIESRVHDDTMFVPITSDLEIQFVEIDALMPAANVYIAAADVDEDDEDFEAVLVSVVFSVADAASTVARHVATDQVVTVLRDLLEGTDERIGDLEFFQDTVNANLVRAEVGENSELQVLVEVVGETPTAAVEFLTVGSQQDDLLDEVIDEFWESDAEATLSDEDKQRLFGGADVVDEVLDLGSFTDFDRLFDVLSLAADQAEDWEEQLLPFDDEEFDEPDVYDLYGEDDYDDEDEDEDDLDVEDVVDDLELVDVDEDEDAGVQDER
;
A
#
# COMPACT_ATOMS: atom_id res chain seq x y z
N MET A 1 -24.89 29.83 -15.01
CA MET A 1 -24.19 30.04 -13.74
C MET A 1 -22.81 30.56 -14.10
N SER A 2 -22.12 31.27 -13.21
CA SER A 2 -20.71 31.60 -13.48
C SER A 2 -19.85 30.34 -13.33
N PHE A 3 -18.66 30.33 -13.93
CA PHE A 3 -17.72 29.22 -13.79
C PHE A 3 -17.43 28.88 -12.32
N PHE A 4 -17.22 29.90 -11.49
CA PHE A 4 -17.04 29.75 -10.04
C PHE A 4 -18.29 29.27 -9.30
N GLU A 5 -19.49 29.68 -9.71
CA GLU A 5 -20.73 29.16 -9.11
C GLU A 5 -20.90 27.65 -9.40
N GLU A 6 -20.48 27.19 -10.58
CA GLU A 6 -20.50 25.78 -10.94
C GLU A 6 -19.42 24.97 -10.18
N ILE A 7 -18.23 25.53 -9.98
CA ILE A 7 -17.20 24.91 -9.12
C ILE A 7 -17.69 24.83 -7.67
N ALA A 8 -18.23 25.90 -7.12
CA ALA A 8 -18.75 25.91 -5.75
C ALA A 8 -19.83 24.86 -5.55
N ALA A 9 -20.74 24.70 -6.51
CA ALA A 9 -21.79 23.68 -6.47
C ALA A 9 -21.25 22.24 -6.59
N ALA A 10 -20.11 22.04 -7.26
CA ALA A 10 -19.43 20.74 -7.30
C ALA A 10 -18.75 20.45 -5.96
N LEU A 11 -18.01 21.41 -5.39
CA LEU A 11 -17.32 21.27 -4.12
C LEU A 11 -18.29 21.06 -2.93
N ASP A 12 -19.44 21.73 -2.94
CA ASP A 12 -20.47 21.58 -1.90
C ASP A 12 -21.04 20.16 -1.84
N GLN A 13 -21.09 19.44 -2.97
CA GLN A 13 -21.52 18.02 -2.99
C GLN A 13 -20.54 17.11 -2.24
N ASP A 14 -19.27 17.49 -2.21
CA ASP A 14 -18.20 16.78 -1.50
C ASP A 14 -17.99 17.33 -0.08
N GLY A 15 -18.86 18.26 0.37
CA GLY A 15 -18.77 18.89 1.68
C GLY A 15 -17.62 19.88 1.83
N ILE A 16 -17.02 20.33 0.73
CA ILE A 16 -15.89 21.25 0.70
C ILE A 16 -16.41 22.69 0.61
N GLU A 17 -16.10 23.49 1.62
CA GLU A 17 -16.47 24.91 1.64
C GLU A 17 -15.67 25.72 0.61
N SER A 18 -16.29 26.73 0.02
CA SER A 18 -15.61 27.67 -0.89
C SER A 18 -16.08 29.11 -0.68
N ARG A 19 -15.16 30.06 -0.90
CA ARG A 19 -15.40 31.51 -0.78
C ARG A 19 -15.03 32.17 -2.10
N VAL A 20 -15.89 33.05 -2.61
CA VAL A 20 -15.61 33.79 -3.86
C VAL A 20 -15.51 35.27 -3.55
N HIS A 21 -14.38 35.88 -3.92
CA HIS A 21 -14.14 37.31 -3.83
C HIS A 21 -13.62 37.83 -5.18
N ASP A 22 -14.38 38.76 -5.78
CA ASP A 22 -14.09 39.34 -7.10
C ASP A 22 -13.81 38.27 -8.18
N ASP A 23 -12.60 38.22 -8.72
CA ASP A 23 -12.17 37.30 -9.79
C ASP A 23 -11.40 36.08 -9.24
N THR A 24 -11.43 35.86 -7.92
CA THR A 24 -10.73 34.76 -7.24
C THR A 24 -11.67 33.94 -6.36
N MET A 25 -11.56 32.61 -6.47
CA MET A 25 -12.20 31.67 -5.55
C MET A 25 -11.15 31.05 -4.62
N PHE A 26 -11.51 30.93 -3.34
CA PHE A 26 -10.69 30.40 -2.26
C PHE A 26 -11.34 29.13 -1.73
N VAL A 27 -10.54 28.07 -1.56
CA VAL A 27 -10.97 26.79 -1.03
C VAL A 27 -10.03 26.40 0.11
N PRO A 28 -10.46 26.47 1.38
CA PRO A 28 -9.64 26.05 2.50
C PRO A 28 -9.38 24.54 2.44
N ILE A 29 -8.12 24.14 2.61
CA ILE A 29 -7.74 22.74 2.83
C ILE A 29 -7.55 22.50 4.32
N THR A 30 -6.72 23.33 4.96
CA THR A 30 -6.46 23.30 6.40
C THR A 30 -6.58 24.68 7.03
N SER A 31 -6.31 24.75 8.33
CA SER A 31 -6.21 26.04 9.03
C SER A 31 -5.09 26.92 8.47
N ASP A 32 -4.07 26.33 7.85
CA ASP A 32 -2.86 27.02 7.41
C ASP A 32 -2.72 27.07 5.88
N LEU A 33 -3.52 26.32 5.11
CA LEU A 33 -3.41 26.20 3.65
C LEU A 33 -4.76 26.37 2.94
N GLU A 34 -4.74 27.10 1.82
CA GLU A 34 -5.88 27.24 0.91
C GLU A 34 -5.48 27.17 -0.57
N ILE A 35 -6.42 26.72 -1.39
CA ILE A 35 -6.32 26.73 -2.86
C ILE A 35 -7.00 27.98 -3.39
N GLN A 36 -6.35 28.67 -4.32
CA GLN A 36 -6.88 29.85 -4.98
C GLN A 36 -7.05 29.60 -6.47
N PHE A 37 -8.27 29.78 -6.98
CA PHE A 37 -8.59 29.77 -8.39
C PHE A 37 -8.69 31.20 -8.91
N VAL A 38 -7.80 31.59 -9.80
CA VAL A 38 -7.82 32.92 -10.44
C VAL A 38 -8.29 32.76 -11.88
N GLU A 39 -9.39 33.43 -12.23
CA GLU A 39 -9.99 33.34 -13.57
C GLU A 39 -9.02 33.86 -14.65
N ILE A 40 -8.86 33.10 -15.72
CA ILE A 40 -7.98 33.45 -16.85
C ILE A 40 -8.77 34.16 -17.95
N ASP A 41 -9.98 33.69 -18.23
CA ASP A 41 -10.79 34.14 -19.37
C ASP A 41 -12.29 34.12 -19.04
N ALA A 42 -12.99 35.19 -19.40
CA ALA A 42 -14.43 35.36 -19.10
C ALA A 42 -15.37 34.62 -20.08
N LEU A 43 -14.85 34.06 -21.17
CA LEU A 43 -15.62 33.36 -22.20
C LEU A 43 -15.37 31.86 -22.20
N MET A 44 -14.23 31.41 -21.68
CA MET A 44 -13.85 30.01 -21.53
C MET A 44 -13.65 29.66 -20.05
N PRO A 45 -14.25 28.57 -19.54
CA PRO A 45 -14.02 28.12 -18.16
C PRO A 45 -12.54 27.75 -17.98
N ALA A 46 -11.74 28.68 -17.46
CA ALA A 46 -10.31 28.49 -17.28
C ALA A 46 -9.82 29.26 -16.06
N ALA A 47 -9.09 28.58 -15.18
CA ALA A 47 -8.51 29.19 -13.98
C ALA A 47 -7.09 28.66 -13.72
N ASN A 48 -6.23 29.57 -13.24
CA ASN A 48 -4.96 29.20 -12.63
C ASN A 48 -5.22 28.75 -11.20
N VAL A 49 -4.58 27.65 -10.78
CA VAL A 49 -4.72 27.08 -9.45
C VAL A 49 -3.43 27.31 -8.67
N TYR A 50 -3.54 28.05 -7.57
CA TYR A 50 -2.44 28.33 -6.66
C TYR A 50 -2.68 27.64 -5.32
N ILE A 51 -1.60 27.30 -4.63
CA ILE A 51 -1.63 26.98 -3.19
C ILE A 51 -0.97 28.13 -2.45
N ALA A 52 -1.62 28.56 -1.38
CA ALA A 52 -1.16 29.63 -0.52
C ALA A 52 -1.41 29.29 0.95
N ALA A 53 -0.67 29.99 1.82
CA ALA A 53 -0.96 29.96 3.24
C ALA A 53 -2.23 30.76 3.56
N ALA A 54 -3.09 30.24 4.42
CA ALA A 54 -4.43 30.79 4.69
C ALA A 54 -4.45 32.04 5.60
N ASP A 55 -3.36 32.34 6.32
CA ASP A 55 -3.27 33.42 7.32
C ASP A 55 -2.47 34.65 6.85
N VAL A 56 -2.29 34.82 5.53
CA VAL A 56 -1.51 35.95 4.99
C VAL A 56 -2.44 37.05 4.53
N ASP A 57 -2.26 38.26 5.09
CA ASP A 57 -3.01 39.45 4.70
C ASP A 57 -2.73 39.79 3.22
N GLU A 58 -3.76 40.24 2.50
CA GLU A 58 -3.72 40.59 1.06
C GLU A 58 -2.70 41.71 0.73
N ASP A 59 -2.21 42.42 1.75
CA ASP A 59 -1.24 43.51 1.67
C ASP A 59 0.22 43.06 1.88
N ASP A 60 0.48 41.77 2.13
CA ASP A 60 1.84 41.28 2.38
C ASP A 60 2.61 41.08 1.06
N GLU A 61 3.60 41.96 0.83
CA GLU A 61 4.38 42.00 -0.42
C GLU A 61 5.35 40.79 -0.58
N ASP A 62 5.50 39.97 0.47
CA ASP A 62 6.27 38.71 0.53
C ASP A 62 5.36 37.45 0.41
N PHE A 63 4.13 37.59 -0.08
CA PHE A 63 3.18 36.49 -0.31
C PHE A 63 3.65 35.53 -1.42
N GLU A 64 3.90 34.27 -1.06
CA GLU A 64 4.41 33.23 -1.97
C GLU A 64 3.29 32.23 -2.36
N ALA A 65 2.33 32.68 -3.18
CA ALA A 65 1.40 31.77 -3.84
C ALA A 65 2.12 30.99 -4.95
N VAL A 66 2.07 29.66 -4.89
CA VAL A 66 2.72 28.78 -5.85
C VAL A 66 1.71 28.28 -6.86
N LEU A 67 1.94 28.53 -8.15
CA LEU A 67 1.13 27.97 -9.22
C LEU A 67 1.37 26.46 -9.30
N VAL A 68 0.34 25.68 -9.04
CA VAL A 68 0.42 24.20 -9.03
C VAL A 68 -0.27 23.56 -10.23
N SER A 69 -1.31 24.20 -10.78
CA SER A 69 -2.08 23.63 -11.89
C SER A 69 -2.83 24.72 -12.67
N VAL A 70 -3.38 24.34 -13.83
CA VAL A 70 -4.33 25.13 -14.61
C VAL A 70 -5.50 24.22 -14.97
N VAL A 71 -6.71 24.69 -14.75
CA VAL A 71 -7.94 23.92 -14.99
C VAL A 71 -8.76 24.56 -16.09
N PHE A 72 -9.39 23.72 -16.93
CA PHE A 72 -10.18 24.15 -18.09
C PHE A 72 -11.65 23.69 -18.02
N SER A 73 -12.03 23.09 -16.90
CA SER A 73 -13.40 22.63 -16.65
C SER A 73 -13.69 22.59 -15.16
N VAL A 74 -14.98 22.54 -14.82
CA VAL A 74 -15.44 22.40 -13.44
C VAL A 74 -14.99 21.06 -12.84
N ALA A 75 -15.00 19.99 -13.64
CA ALA A 75 -14.54 18.67 -13.22
C ALA A 75 -13.03 18.66 -12.90
N ASP A 76 -12.22 19.31 -13.74
CA ASP A 76 -10.77 19.41 -13.48
C ASP A 76 -10.47 20.25 -12.24
N ALA A 77 -11.27 21.31 -12.01
CA ALA A 77 -11.18 22.13 -10.81
C ALA A 77 -11.48 21.31 -9.55
N ALA A 78 -12.61 20.60 -9.52
CA ALA A 78 -12.99 19.74 -8.39
C ALA A 78 -11.96 18.64 -8.14
N SER A 79 -11.51 17.94 -9.19
CA SER A 79 -10.46 16.91 -9.10
C SER A 79 -9.14 17.46 -8.53
N THR A 80 -8.76 18.66 -8.96
CA THR A 80 -7.56 19.32 -8.42
C THR A 80 -7.70 19.62 -6.92
N VAL A 81 -8.86 20.11 -6.47
CA VAL A 81 -9.12 20.30 -5.04
C VAL A 81 -9.07 18.97 -4.30
N ALA A 82 -9.82 17.97 -4.76
CA ALA A 82 -9.93 16.66 -4.13
C ALA A 82 -8.55 16.01 -3.91
N ARG A 83 -7.66 16.08 -4.91
CA ARG A 83 -6.29 15.56 -4.79
C ARG A 83 -5.48 16.23 -3.66
N HIS A 84 -5.53 17.56 -3.57
CA HIS A 84 -4.77 18.28 -2.55
C HIS A 84 -5.35 18.09 -1.16
N VAL A 85 -6.68 18.07 -1.05
CA VAL A 85 -7.38 17.73 0.19
C VAL A 85 -7.04 16.30 0.63
N ALA A 86 -7.07 15.33 -0.28
CA ALA A 86 -6.69 13.95 0.04
C ALA A 86 -5.23 13.85 0.49
N THR A 87 -4.30 14.55 -0.17
CA THR A 87 -2.88 14.54 0.21
C THR A 87 -2.67 15.11 1.61
N ASP A 88 -3.36 16.20 1.93
CA ASP A 88 -3.28 16.82 3.24
C ASP A 88 -3.90 15.94 4.34
N GLN A 89 -5.03 15.28 4.05
CA GLN A 89 -5.62 14.31 4.96
C GLN A 89 -4.67 13.14 5.25
N VAL A 90 -3.95 12.61 4.25
CA VAL A 90 -2.92 11.58 4.46
C VAL A 90 -1.84 12.08 5.44
N VAL A 91 -1.32 13.29 5.22
CA VAL A 91 -0.30 13.89 6.11
C VAL A 91 -0.82 14.06 7.52
N THR A 92 -2.08 14.48 7.66
CA THR A 92 -2.74 14.69 8.95
C THR A 92 -2.90 13.36 9.70
N VAL A 93 -3.40 12.31 9.04
CA VAL A 93 -3.56 10.98 9.63
C VAL A 93 -2.23 10.36 10.03
N LEU A 94 -1.20 10.47 9.17
CA LEU A 94 0.14 9.99 9.51
C LEU A 94 0.68 10.72 10.74
N ARG A 95 0.45 12.02 10.84
CA ARG A 95 0.84 12.81 12.01
C ARG A 95 0.08 12.39 13.27
N ASP A 96 -1.23 12.18 13.16
CA ASP A 96 -2.06 11.75 14.29
C ASP A 96 -1.66 10.36 14.81
N LEU A 97 -1.29 9.44 13.91
CA LEU A 97 -0.73 8.13 14.26
C LEU A 97 0.61 8.26 14.99
N LEU A 98 1.53 9.07 14.45
CA LEU A 98 2.86 9.27 15.04
C LEU A 98 2.84 10.04 16.38
N GLU A 99 1.92 10.98 16.54
CA GLU A 99 1.80 11.78 17.76
C GLU A 99 0.91 11.11 18.83
N GLY A 100 0.19 10.03 18.48
CA GLY A 100 -0.76 9.36 19.37
C GLY A 100 -1.88 10.30 19.83
N THR A 101 -2.36 11.16 18.92
CA THR A 101 -3.32 12.23 19.26
C THR A 101 -4.69 11.69 19.69
N ASP A 102 -5.08 10.53 19.18
CA ASP A 102 -6.34 9.87 19.50
C ASP A 102 -6.21 8.95 20.74
N GLU A 103 -7.16 9.05 21.67
CA GLU A 103 -7.13 8.30 22.93
C GLU A 103 -7.17 6.78 22.76
N ARG A 104 -7.72 6.28 21.64
CA ARG A 104 -7.85 4.83 21.36
C ARG A 104 -6.52 4.18 20.99
N ILE A 105 -5.58 4.96 20.47
CA ILE A 105 -4.24 4.50 20.09
C ILE A 105 -3.16 5.09 21.00
N GLY A 106 -3.53 5.76 22.09
CA GLY A 106 -2.57 6.46 22.95
C GLY A 106 -1.57 5.54 23.66
N ASP A 107 -1.85 4.23 23.72
CA ASP A 107 -0.95 3.22 24.26
C ASP A 107 -0.06 2.58 23.16
N LEU A 108 -0.28 2.91 21.89
CA LEU A 108 0.52 2.45 20.75
C LEU A 108 1.59 3.48 20.38
N GLU A 109 2.83 3.03 20.21
CA GLU A 109 3.94 3.87 19.75
C GLU A 109 4.23 3.59 18.27
N PHE A 110 3.78 4.50 17.40
CA PHE A 110 4.03 4.40 15.96
C PHE A 110 5.36 5.04 15.56
N PHE A 111 6.06 4.39 14.63
CA PHE A 111 7.28 4.87 14.00
C PHE A 111 7.10 4.90 12.48
N GLN A 112 7.66 5.93 11.84
CA GLN A 112 7.67 6.00 10.39
C GLN A 112 8.71 5.03 9.82
N ASP A 113 8.31 4.32 8.76
CA ASP A 113 9.21 3.43 8.05
C ASP A 113 10.36 4.20 7.37
N THR A 114 11.54 3.59 7.32
CA THR A 114 12.75 4.23 6.78
C THR A 114 12.80 4.30 5.26
N VAL A 115 12.03 3.45 4.58
CA VAL A 115 11.97 3.31 3.13
C VAL A 115 10.72 4.00 2.59
N ASN A 116 9.57 3.82 3.24
CA ASN A 116 8.29 4.39 2.83
C ASN A 116 7.74 5.39 3.85
N ALA A 117 7.76 6.68 3.50
CA ALA A 117 7.24 7.73 4.37
C ALA A 117 5.73 7.64 4.65
N ASN A 118 4.98 6.90 3.83
CA ASN A 118 3.54 6.70 3.98
C ASN A 118 3.19 5.48 4.85
N LEU A 119 4.21 4.73 5.29
CA LEU A 119 4.03 3.55 6.14
C LEU A 119 4.47 3.90 7.56
N VAL A 120 3.60 3.61 8.53
CA VAL A 120 3.93 3.65 9.95
C VAL A 120 3.76 2.27 10.57
N ARG A 121 4.61 1.95 11.55
CA ARG A 121 4.64 0.66 12.23
C ARG A 121 4.54 0.86 13.73
N ALA A 122 3.83 -0.01 14.43
CA ALA A 122 3.79 -0.06 15.89
C ALA A 122 4.02 -1.50 16.35
N GLU A 123 4.94 -1.68 17.29
CA GLU A 123 5.15 -2.98 17.93
C GLU A 123 3.94 -3.32 18.79
N VAL A 124 3.39 -4.52 18.60
CA VAL A 124 2.27 -5.05 19.38
C VAL A 124 2.62 -6.47 19.82
N GLY A 125 2.42 -6.83 21.09
CA GLY A 125 2.80 -8.16 21.57
C GLY A 125 4.31 -8.39 21.68
N GLU A 126 4.75 -9.65 21.65
CA GLU A 126 6.16 -10.04 21.84
C GLU A 126 6.91 -10.13 20.51
N ASN A 127 6.27 -10.66 19.45
CA ASN A 127 6.87 -10.81 18.12
C ASN A 127 5.91 -10.37 17.00
N SER A 128 5.07 -9.36 17.24
CA SER A 128 4.18 -8.81 16.20
C SER A 128 4.27 -7.30 16.04
N GLU A 129 3.89 -6.83 14.85
CA GLU A 129 3.79 -5.41 14.55
C GLU A 129 2.54 -5.10 13.73
N LEU A 130 1.95 -3.93 14.00
CA LEU A 130 0.91 -3.34 13.17
C LEU A 130 1.54 -2.38 12.17
N GLN A 131 1.21 -2.57 10.90
CA GLN A 131 1.60 -1.69 9.82
C GLN A 131 0.38 -0.95 9.29
N VAL A 132 0.53 0.36 9.08
CA VAL A 132 -0.50 1.22 8.50
C VAL A 132 0.11 1.98 7.32
N LEU A 133 -0.31 1.63 6.11
CA LEU A 133 0.06 2.31 4.88
C LEU A 133 -1.04 3.30 4.50
N VAL A 134 -0.73 4.59 4.50
CA VAL A 134 -1.70 5.65 4.19
C VAL A 134 -1.37 6.28 2.84
N GLU A 135 -2.22 6.07 1.84
CA GLU A 135 -2.00 6.55 0.47
C GLU A 135 -3.27 7.15 -0.14
N VAL A 136 -3.10 7.92 -1.22
CA VAL A 136 -4.24 8.44 -1.99
C VAL A 136 -4.52 7.49 -3.16
N VAL A 137 -5.61 6.73 -3.07
CA VAL A 137 -6.07 5.85 -4.14
C VAL A 137 -7.14 6.58 -4.96
N GLY A 138 -6.78 6.99 -6.17
CA GLY A 138 -7.60 7.87 -7.00
C GLY A 138 -7.62 9.29 -6.44
N GLU A 139 -8.67 9.62 -5.69
CA GLU A 139 -8.90 10.93 -5.05
C GLU A 139 -9.35 10.78 -3.59
N THR A 140 -9.30 9.55 -3.06
CA THR A 140 -9.73 9.24 -1.70
C THR A 140 -8.54 8.77 -0.88
N PRO A 141 -8.23 9.42 0.25
CA PRO A 141 -7.19 8.94 1.13
C PRO A 141 -7.64 7.63 1.77
N THR A 142 -6.78 6.63 1.73
CA THR A 142 -7.07 5.26 2.12
C THR A 142 -5.91 4.74 2.97
N ALA A 143 -6.23 4.20 4.13
CA ALA A 143 -5.28 3.52 5.01
C ALA A 143 -5.47 2.01 4.89
N ALA A 144 -4.44 1.29 4.47
CA ALA A 144 -4.39 -0.17 4.55
C ALA A 144 -3.70 -0.58 5.85
N VAL A 145 -4.26 -1.57 6.55
CA VAL A 145 -3.72 -2.05 7.82
C VAL A 145 -3.39 -3.52 7.71
N GLU A 146 -2.18 -3.87 8.13
CA GLU A 146 -1.68 -5.23 8.15
C GLU A 146 -1.14 -5.52 9.55
N PHE A 147 -1.37 -6.74 10.03
CA PHE A 147 -0.76 -7.28 11.24
C PHE A 147 0.27 -8.32 10.82
N LEU A 148 1.51 -8.14 11.25
CA LEU A 148 2.63 -8.99 10.89
C LEU A 148 3.13 -9.71 12.12
N THR A 149 3.42 -10.99 11.96
CA THR A 149 4.19 -11.77 12.94
C THR A 149 5.61 -11.95 12.42
N VAL A 150 6.58 -11.71 13.28
CA VAL A 150 8.00 -11.96 13.04
C VAL A 150 8.30 -13.26 13.75
N GLY A 151 8.50 -14.37 13.04
CA GLY A 151 8.69 -15.65 13.72
C GLY A 151 10.06 -15.77 14.38
N SER A 152 10.10 -16.69 15.33
CA SER A 152 11.29 -17.07 16.09
C SER A 152 12.37 -17.75 15.24
N GLN A 153 12.12 -18.05 13.95
CA GLN A 153 13.17 -18.53 13.04
C GLN A 153 14.37 -17.58 12.98
N GLN A 154 14.20 -16.29 13.26
CA GLN A 154 15.34 -15.37 13.37
C GLN A 154 16.25 -15.72 14.55
N ASP A 155 15.70 -16.09 15.71
CA ASP A 155 16.46 -16.53 16.88
C ASP A 155 17.12 -17.90 16.66
N ASP A 156 16.42 -18.84 15.99
CA ASP A 156 17.01 -20.15 15.64
C ASP A 156 18.15 -20.02 14.61
N LEU A 157 17.99 -19.17 13.58
CA LEU A 157 19.06 -18.85 12.63
C LEU A 157 20.20 -18.08 13.29
N LEU A 158 19.91 -17.20 14.25
CA LEU A 158 20.91 -16.51 15.05
C LEU A 158 21.73 -17.52 15.86
N ASP A 159 21.08 -18.45 16.56
CA ASP A 159 21.75 -19.47 17.36
C ASP A 159 22.56 -20.44 16.49
N GLU A 160 22.06 -20.85 15.31
CA GLU A 160 22.81 -21.70 14.37
C GLU A 160 24.07 -20.98 13.83
N VAL A 161 23.94 -19.72 13.42
CA VAL A 161 25.08 -18.91 12.95
C VAL A 161 26.07 -18.62 14.08
N ILE A 162 25.58 -18.38 15.30
CA ILE A 162 26.40 -18.18 16.49
C ILE A 162 27.18 -19.48 16.80
N ASP A 163 26.54 -20.64 16.82
CA ASP A 163 27.19 -21.92 17.06
C ASP A 163 28.25 -22.23 15.99
N GLU A 164 27.95 -22.00 14.71
CA GLU A 164 28.93 -22.15 13.63
C GLU A 164 30.12 -21.18 13.77
N PHE A 165 29.87 -19.95 14.22
CA PHE A 165 30.91 -18.94 14.48
C PHE A 165 31.82 -19.30 15.66
N TRP A 166 31.30 -19.95 16.71
CA TRP A 166 32.10 -20.41 17.85
C TRP A 166 32.82 -21.74 17.57
N GLU A 167 32.31 -22.59 16.68
CA GLU A 167 32.96 -23.80 16.19
C GLU A 167 34.05 -23.52 15.15
N SER A 168 33.90 -22.43 14.40
CA SER A 168 34.96 -21.84 13.59
C SER A 168 36.01 -21.18 14.50
N ASP A 169 37.29 -21.53 14.32
CA ASP A 169 38.41 -21.00 15.10
C ASP A 169 38.30 -19.47 15.21
N ALA A 170 38.33 -18.93 16.45
CA ALA A 170 37.84 -17.61 16.89
C ALA A 170 38.50 -16.35 16.25
N GLU A 171 39.21 -16.53 15.14
CA GLU A 171 39.88 -15.51 14.34
C GLU A 171 39.24 -15.33 12.95
N ALA A 172 38.23 -16.13 12.58
CA ALA A 172 37.46 -15.94 11.36
C ALA A 172 36.41 -14.83 11.54
N THR A 173 36.48 -13.79 10.72
CA THR A 173 35.37 -12.83 10.56
C THR A 173 34.23 -13.52 9.81
N LEU A 174 32.97 -13.28 10.20
CA LEU A 174 31.78 -13.72 9.45
C LEU A 174 32.01 -13.48 7.94
N SER A 175 31.75 -14.50 7.12
CA SER A 175 31.85 -14.35 5.68
C SER A 175 30.82 -13.31 5.22
N ASP A 176 31.06 -12.69 4.06
CA ASP A 176 30.07 -11.73 3.54
C ASP A 176 28.74 -12.42 3.20
N GLU A 177 28.75 -13.74 2.98
CA GLU A 177 27.56 -14.58 2.77
C GLU A 177 26.77 -14.81 4.07
N ASP A 178 27.47 -15.06 5.19
CA ASP A 178 26.84 -15.19 6.52
C ASP A 178 26.29 -13.85 7.02
N LYS A 179 26.98 -12.74 6.73
CA LYS A 179 26.44 -11.39 6.99
C LYS A 179 25.23 -11.10 6.13
N GLN A 180 25.19 -11.59 4.88
CA GLN A 180 24.04 -11.43 4.01
C GLN A 180 22.85 -12.26 4.51
N ARG A 181 23.05 -13.45 5.10
CA ARG A 181 22.00 -14.20 5.79
C ARG A 181 21.53 -13.52 7.08
N LEU A 182 22.47 -13.07 7.92
CA LEU A 182 22.20 -12.45 9.22
C LEU A 182 21.49 -11.09 9.11
N PHE A 183 21.87 -10.26 8.13
CA PHE A 183 21.33 -8.91 7.92
C PHE A 183 20.40 -8.79 6.70
N GLY A 184 20.28 -9.84 5.89
CA GLY A 184 19.29 -9.93 4.81
C GLY A 184 17.90 -10.36 5.28
N GLY A 185 17.77 -10.79 6.54
CA GLY A 185 16.50 -11.13 7.19
C GLY A 185 15.61 -9.93 7.54
N ALA A 186 15.62 -8.88 6.73
CA ALA A 186 14.63 -7.81 6.83
C ALA A 186 13.24 -8.23 6.29
N ASP A 187 13.15 -9.45 5.71
CA ASP A 187 11.94 -10.08 5.14
C ASP A 187 11.51 -11.34 5.92
N VAL A 188 11.85 -11.49 7.21
CA VAL A 188 11.38 -12.62 8.04
C VAL A 188 10.03 -12.25 8.67
N VAL A 189 9.06 -11.97 7.81
CA VAL A 189 7.66 -11.94 8.22
C VAL A 189 7.16 -13.36 8.01
N ASP A 190 6.73 -14.03 9.07
CA ASP A 190 6.22 -15.40 8.94
C ASP A 190 4.82 -15.38 8.37
N GLU A 191 3.92 -14.64 9.01
CA GLU A 191 2.53 -14.56 8.59
C GLU A 191 2.04 -13.11 8.59
N VAL A 192 1.29 -12.76 7.54
CA VAL A 192 0.65 -11.46 7.34
C VAL A 192 -0.87 -11.63 7.42
N LEU A 193 -1.49 -10.93 8.36
CA LEU A 193 -2.93 -10.82 8.48
C LEU A 193 -3.40 -9.47 7.95
N ASP A 194 -4.07 -9.47 6.79
CA ASP A 194 -4.71 -8.29 6.20
C ASP A 194 -5.96 -7.90 7.01
N LEU A 195 -5.92 -6.72 7.64
CA LEU A 195 -7.03 -6.16 8.42
C LEU A 195 -7.95 -5.26 7.58
N GLY A 196 -7.58 -5.00 6.32
CA GLY A 196 -8.36 -4.31 5.31
C GLY A 196 -7.95 -2.85 5.09
N SER A 197 -8.72 -2.19 4.21
CA SER A 197 -8.52 -0.79 3.83
C SER A 197 -9.64 0.12 4.33
N PHE A 198 -9.29 1.29 4.84
CA PHE A 198 -10.19 2.24 5.49
C PHE A 198 -10.10 3.63 4.86
N THR A 199 -11.25 4.20 4.50
CA THR A 199 -11.40 5.61 4.13
C THR A 199 -12.04 6.43 5.27
N ASP A 200 -12.50 5.75 6.33
CA ASP A 200 -13.07 6.33 7.53
C ASP A 200 -12.04 6.18 8.66
N PHE A 201 -11.34 7.26 8.97
CA PHE A 201 -10.24 7.24 9.93
C PHE A 201 -10.69 7.02 11.37
N ASP A 202 -11.93 7.37 11.72
CA ASP A 202 -12.49 7.02 13.04
C ASP A 202 -12.57 5.50 13.18
N ARG A 203 -12.98 4.80 12.13
CA ARG A 203 -13.01 3.34 12.10
C ARG A 203 -11.61 2.73 12.05
N LEU A 204 -10.66 3.38 11.37
CA LEU A 204 -9.25 2.97 11.41
C LEU A 204 -8.75 2.91 12.85
N PHE A 205 -8.94 3.97 13.63
CA PHE A 205 -8.49 4.00 15.04
C PHE A 205 -9.19 2.95 15.91
N ASP A 206 -10.48 2.68 15.68
CA ASP A 206 -11.19 1.59 16.36
C ASP A 206 -10.58 0.21 16.05
N VAL A 207 -10.19 -0.02 14.78
CA VAL A 207 -9.58 -1.27 14.34
C VAL A 207 -8.17 -1.42 14.89
N LEU A 208 -7.37 -0.35 14.92
CA LEU A 208 -6.02 -0.37 15.51
C LEU A 208 -6.06 -0.68 17.00
N SER A 209 -7.00 -0.08 17.73
CA SER A 209 -7.22 -0.37 19.15
C SER A 209 -7.64 -1.83 19.37
N LEU A 210 -8.57 -2.35 18.57
CA LEU A 210 -8.98 -3.75 18.65
C LEU A 210 -7.85 -4.72 18.30
N ALA A 211 -7.04 -4.38 17.30
CA ALA A 211 -5.92 -5.19 16.87
C ALA A 211 -4.84 -5.26 17.95
N ALA A 212 -4.57 -4.15 18.63
CA ALA A 212 -3.69 -4.12 19.80
C ALA A 212 -4.20 -5.04 20.93
N ASP A 213 -5.50 -4.99 21.21
CA ASP A 213 -6.15 -5.85 22.23
C ASP A 213 -6.17 -7.34 21.84
N GLN A 214 -6.03 -7.66 20.55
CA GLN A 214 -6.06 -9.03 20.02
C GLN A 214 -4.70 -9.54 19.57
N ALA A 215 -3.64 -8.74 19.72
CA ALA A 215 -2.31 -9.05 19.21
C ALA A 215 -1.78 -10.38 19.76
N GLU A 216 -1.82 -10.58 21.08
CA GLU A 216 -1.38 -11.82 21.73
C GLU A 216 -2.16 -13.05 21.22
N ASP A 217 -3.49 -12.92 21.07
CA ASP A 217 -4.35 -14.01 20.58
C ASP A 217 -4.06 -14.36 19.10
N TRP A 218 -3.74 -13.37 18.27
CA TRP A 218 -3.43 -13.57 16.85
C TRP A 218 -2.01 -14.09 16.65
N GLU A 219 -1.05 -13.63 17.44
CA GLU A 219 0.33 -14.13 17.45
C GLU A 219 0.36 -15.64 17.72
N GLU A 220 -0.42 -16.13 18.69
CA GLU A 220 -0.54 -17.57 18.96
C GLU A 220 -1.20 -18.37 17.81
N GLN A 221 -2.05 -17.73 17.01
CA GLN A 221 -2.79 -18.40 15.93
C GLN A 221 -2.08 -18.36 14.58
N LEU A 222 -1.21 -17.37 14.39
CA LEU A 222 -0.41 -17.16 13.18
C LEU A 222 0.98 -17.79 13.29
N LEU A 223 1.15 -18.76 14.20
CA LEU A 223 2.36 -19.57 14.25
C LEU A 223 2.55 -20.31 12.92
N PRO A 224 3.81 -20.45 12.45
CA PRO A 224 4.12 -21.20 11.23
C PRO A 224 3.47 -22.57 11.27
N PHE A 225 2.78 -22.93 10.19
CA PHE A 225 2.16 -24.23 10.07
C PHE A 225 3.24 -25.32 10.00
N ASP A 226 3.24 -26.23 10.98
CA ASP A 226 4.11 -27.41 10.95
C ASP A 226 3.42 -28.55 10.18
N ASP A 227 3.80 -28.70 8.91
CA ASP A 227 3.32 -29.78 8.03
C ASP A 227 3.58 -31.18 8.64
N GLU A 228 4.55 -31.34 9.56
CA GLU A 228 4.87 -32.63 10.17
C GLU A 228 3.89 -33.04 11.28
N GLU A 229 3.19 -32.09 11.92
CA GLU A 229 2.17 -32.38 12.95
C GLU A 229 0.75 -32.45 12.39
N PHE A 230 0.53 -32.06 11.13
CA PHE A 230 -0.78 -32.14 10.48
C PHE A 230 -0.98 -33.49 9.78
N ASP A 231 -1.70 -34.41 10.45
CA ASP A 231 -2.30 -35.57 9.78
C ASP A 231 -3.33 -35.05 8.76
N GLU A 232 -2.91 -34.90 7.50
CA GLU A 232 -3.81 -34.51 6.41
C GLU A 232 -5.01 -35.48 6.40
N PRO A 233 -6.25 -34.97 6.48
CA PRO A 233 -7.39 -35.87 6.44
C PRO A 233 -7.41 -36.60 5.09
N ASP A 234 -7.51 -37.94 5.13
CA ASP A 234 -7.58 -38.92 4.00
C ASP A 234 -8.58 -38.57 2.85
N VAL A 235 -9.29 -37.45 2.97
CA VAL A 235 -10.30 -36.95 2.03
C VAL A 235 -9.66 -36.21 0.84
N TYR A 236 -8.47 -35.62 1.00
CA TYR A 236 -7.73 -34.95 -0.08
C TYR A 236 -6.92 -35.92 -0.96
N ASP A 237 -6.75 -37.16 -0.50
CA ASP A 237 -6.09 -38.27 -1.19
C ASP A 237 -6.92 -38.91 -2.33
N LEU A 238 -7.92 -38.17 -2.86
CA LEU A 238 -8.82 -38.67 -3.89
C LEU A 238 -8.13 -38.85 -5.26
N TYR A 239 -6.96 -38.25 -5.44
CA TYR A 239 -6.11 -38.41 -6.63
C TYR A 239 -4.84 -39.20 -6.36
N GLY A 240 -4.81 -40.06 -5.33
CA GLY A 240 -3.85 -41.14 -5.18
C GLY A 240 -2.42 -40.68 -4.92
N GLU A 241 -1.95 -40.90 -3.70
CA GLU A 241 -0.61 -41.38 -3.34
C GLU A 241 0.30 -41.54 -4.57
N ASP A 242 1.07 -40.50 -4.89
CA ASP A 242 2.15 -40.50 -5.88
C ASP A 242 3.29 -41.38 -5.35
N ASP A 243 3.01 -42.68 -5.20
CA ASP A 243 3.94 -43.74 -4.86
C ASP A 243 4.79 -44.02 -6.12
N TYR A 244 5.59 -43.05 -6.53
CA TYR A 244 6.66 -43.25 -7.52
C TYR A 244 7.86 -43.90 -6.84
N ASP A 245 7.65 -45.11 -6.31
CA ASP A 245 8.72 -46.07 -6.09
C ASP A 245 8.90 -46.86 -7.41
N ASP A 246 9.25 -46.14 -8.49
CA ASP A 246 9.68 -46.72 -9.77
C ASP A 246 11.21 -46.91 -9.68
N GLU A 247 11.63 -47.90 -8.90
CA GLU A 247 12.95 -48.52 -9.03
C GLU A 247 13.01 -49.28 -10.37
N ASP A 248 13.30 -48.59 -11.47
CA ASP A 248 13.75 -49.22 -12.73
C ASP A 248 14.94 -48.41 -13.31
N GLU A 249 16.10 -48.52 -12.64
CA GLU A 249 17.41 -48.29 -13.28
C GLU A 249 17.69 -49.47 -14.23
N ASP A 250 17.36 -49.33 -15.51
CA ASP A 250 18.03 -50.10 -16.58
C ASP A 250 18.47 -49.13 -17.70
N GLU A 251 19.73 -48.70 -17.58
CA GLU A 251 20.51 -48.09 -18.65
C GLU A 251 20.72 -49.12 -19.78
N ASP A 252 20.00 -48.99 -20.90
CA ASP A 252 20.37 -49.69 -22.13
C ASP A 252 20.32 -48.75 -23.35
N ASP A 253 21.54 -48.46 -23.83
CA ASP A 253 21.93 -47.85 -25.10
C ASP A 253 20.91 -48.06 -26.24
N LEU A 254 20.29 -46.98 -26.71
CA LEU A 254 19.75 -46.91 -28.07
C LEU A 254 20.35 -45.72 -28.82
N ASP A 255 21.54 -45.99 -29.34
CA ASP A 255 22.18 -45.27 -30.43
C ASP A 255 21.30 -45.41 -31.69
N VAL A 256 20.53 -44.37 -32.03
CA VAL A 256 19.84 -44.28 -33.33
C VAL A 256 20.09 -42.92 -33.95
N GLU A 257 20.93 -42.97 -34.98
CA GLU A 257 21.28 -41.92 -35.93
C GLU A 257 20.06 -41.21 -36.54
N ASP A 258 20.15 -39.87 -36.57
CA ASP A 258 19.82 -39.00 -37.70
C ASP A 258 18.48 -39.25 -38.45
N VAL A 259 17.42 -38.53 -38.04
CA VAL A 259 16.41 -38.03 -38.99
C VAL A 259 16.02 -36.61 -38.61
N VAL A 260 16.68 -35.65 -39.25
CA VAL A 260 16.06 -34.36 -39.57
C VAL A 260 14.98 -34.60 -40.63
N ASP A 261 13.71 -34.32 -40.32
CA ASP A 261 12.78 -33.74 -41.31
C ASP A 261 11.51 -33.17 -40.65
N ASP A 262 11.27 -31.91 -40.97
CA ASP A 262 9.95 -31.28 -41.14
C ASP A 262 9.03 -31.07 -39.92
N LEU A 263 9.33 -30.04 -39.11
CA LEU A 263 8.28 -29.31 -38.38
C LEU A 263 7.64 -28.30 -39.33
N GLU A 264 6.67 -28.76 -40.13
CA GLU A 264 5.75 -27.89 -40.85
C GLU A 264 4.87 -27.16 -39.81
N LEU A 265 5.08 -25.85 -39.66
CA LEU A 265 4.25 -24.97 -38.86
C LEU A 265 2.82 -25.02 -39.40
N VAL A 266 1.91 -25.63 -38.64
CA VAL A 266 0.48 -25.54 -38.93
C VAL A 266 -0.01 -24.19 -38.41
N ASP A 267 -0.09 -23.23 -39.34
CA ASP A 267 -0.90 -22.01 -39.18
C ASP A 267 -2.36 -22.44 -39.02
N VAL A 268 -2.91 -22.33 -37.80
CA VAL A 268 -4.35 -22.41 -37.57
C VAL A 268 -4.93 -21.01 -37.75
N ASP A 269 -5.20 -20.66 -39.01
CA ASP A 269 -6.20 -19.68 -39.37
C ASP A 269 -7.58 -20.34 -39.25
N GLU A 270 -8.33 -20.02 -38.20
CA GLU A 270 -9.80 -20.16 -38.22
C GLU A 270 -10.45 -18.82 -37.87
N ASP A 271 -10.69 -18.05 -38.93
CA ASP A 271 -11.78 -17.11 -39.05
C ASP A 271 -13.12 -17.84 -38.85
N GLU A 272 -13.87 -17.52 -37.79
CA GLU A 272 -15.33 -17.59 -37.83
C GLU A 272 -15.96 -16.26 -37.40
N ASP A 273 -16.15 -15.43 -38.41
CA ASP A 273 -17.14 -14.35 -38.49
C ASP A 273 -18.56 -14.91 -38.33
N ALA A 274 -19.28 -14.46 -37.30
CA ALA A 274 -20.73 -14.47 -37.30
C ALA A 274 -21.26 -13.32 -36.43
N GLY A 275 -21.41 -12.15 -37.06
CA GLY A 275 -22.02 -10.98 -36.48
C GLY A 275 -23.44 -11.17 -35.94
N VAL A 276 -23.80 -10.37 -34.93
CA VAL A 276 -25.17 -9.97 -34.68
C VAL A 276 -25.23 -8.46 -34.52
N GLN A 277 -26.11 -7.90 -35.32
CA GLN A 277 -26.37 -6.48 -35.53
C GLN A 277 -27.10 -5.86 -34.33
N ASP A 278 -26.74 -4.60 -34.11
CA ASP A 278 -27.55 -3.47 -33.65
C ASP A 278 -29.08 -3.63 -33.86
N GLU A 279 -29.88 -3.37 -32.81
CA GLU A 279 -31.08 -2.52 -32.87
C GLU A 279 -31.80 -2.43 -31.49
N ARG A 280 -31.89 -1.17 -31.00
CA ARG A 280 -32.85 -0.55 -30.04
C ARG A 280 -32.38 -0.15 -28.65
#